data_AF-A0A397F041-F1
#
_entry.id   AF-A0A397F041-F1
#
_cell.length_a   1.000
_cell.length_b   1.000
_cell.length_c   1.000
_cell.angle_alpha   90.00
_cell.angle_beta   90.00
_cell.angle_gamma   90.00
#
_symmetry.space_group_name_H-M   'P 1'
#
loop_
_entity.id
_entity.type
_entity.pdbx_description
1 polymer ?
#
loop_
_entity_poly.entity_id
_entity_poly.type
_entity_poly.pdbx_seq_one_letter_code
_entity_poly.pdbx_strand_id
1 'polypeptide(L)'
;MLRTPLDDDTSIHNNGNAAVRPCGLRNLGATCYVNSMVQCLFMNLSFRRAVHEWEPKETQRVSPVLLAQMQALQRLFAHMQLGIQSYADPQEFASTLELNNVEFTKLLLTHLQYIFVYSKHRAHWNHIDSHFRGSMHYVTTCGRCNARSSRSSSFFELVCPYSSIFL
;
A
#
# COMPACT_ATOMS: atom_id res chain seq x y z
N MET A 1 24.60 51.87 -16.16
CA MET A 1 24.12 51.14 -14.97
C MET A 1 24.12 49.65 -15.32
N LEU A 2 25.27 48.94 -15.24
CA LEU A 2 25.81 48.17 -14.09
C LEU A 2 24.80 47.11 -13.57
N ARG A 3 24.91 45.85 -14.04
CA ARG A 3 25.56 44.65 -13.41
C ARG A 3 24.87 44.15 -12.12
N THR A 4 24.50 42.86 -12.11
CA THR A 4 24.10 42.05 -10.94
C THR A 4 25.26 41.87 -9.95
N PRO A 5 24.93 41.45 -8.71
CA PRO A 5 25.55 40.23 -8.19
C PRO A 5 24.56 39.27 -7.49
N LEU A 6 24.98 38.00 -7.48
CA LEU A 6 24.54 36.88 -6.66
C LEU A 6 25.01 37.04 -5.19
N ASP A 7 24.63 36.07 -4.36
CA ASP A 7 25.08 35.78 -2.98
C ASP A 7 24.24 36.51 -1.90
N ASP A 8 23.79 35.94 -0.77
CA ASP A 8 24.08 34.69 -0.06
C ASP A 8 22.96 34.56 1.01
N ASP A 9 22.35 33.39 1.18
CA ASP A 9 22.24 32.79 2.52
C ASP A 9 21.73 31.34 2.42
N THR A 10 22.63 30.48 1.95
CA THR A 10 22.63 29.08 2.34
C THR A 10 22.97 28.96 3.83
N SER A 11 21.98 29.12 4.70
CA SER A 11 22.08 28.57 6.06
C SER A 11 21.65 27.09 6.03
N ILE A 12 22.59 26.27 5.56
CA ILE A 12 22.63 24.84 5.90
C ILE A 12 22.88 24.77 7.41
N HIS A 13 21.82 24.83 8.19
CA HIS A 13 21.86 24.35 9.56
C HIS A 13 21.77 22.83 9.51
N ASN A 14 22.97 22.24 9.41
CA ASN A 14 23.24 20.84 9.61
C ASN A 14 22.94 20.49 11.09
N ASN A 15 21.66 20.35 11.43
CA ASN A 15 21.26 19.84 12.73
C ASN A 15 21.26 18.31 12.64
N GLY A 16 22.36 17.71 13.10
CA GLY A 16 22.59 16.26 13.21
C GLY A 16 21.66 15.53 14.19
N ASN A 17 20.42 16.00 14.33
CA ASN A 17 19.34 15.35 15.06
C ASN A 17 17.96 15.90 14.65
N ALA A 18 17.77 16.22 13.35
CA ALA A 18 16.41 16.38 12.83
C ALA A 18 15.73 15.02 12.96
N ALA A 19 14.93 14.84 14.02
CA ALA A 19 14.12 13.66 14.23
C ALA A 19 13.46 13.33 12.89
N VAL A 20 13.76 12.15 12.33
CA VAL A 20 13.26 11.72 11.03
C VAL A 20 11.74 11.79 11.10
N ARG A 21 11.17 12.87 10.58
CA ARG A 21 9.73 13.09 10.62
C ARG A 21 9.11 12.23 9.53
N PRO A 22 8.14 11.37 9.86
CA PRO A 22 7.46 10.58 8.85
C PRO A 22 6.76 11.50 7.85
N CYS A 23 6.88 11.19 6.56
CA CYS A 23 6.25 11.95 5.48
C CYS A 23 4.74 11.68 5.46
N GLY A 24 3.93 12.74 5.52
CA GLY A 24 2.48 12.68 5.38
C GLY A 24 2.01 12.48 3.94
N LEU A 25 0.69 12.47 3.73
CA LEU A 25 0.09 12.42 2.39
C LEU A 25 -0.92 13.55 2.23
N ARG A 26 -0.86 14.25 1.09
CA ARG A 26 -1.85 15.27 0.73
C ARG A 26 -3.22 14.62 0.60
N ASN A 27 -4.23 15.18 1.26
CA ASN A 27 -5.61 14.73 1.13
C ASN A 27 -6.22 15.41 -0.11
N LEU A 28 -6.68 14.61 -1.08
CA LEU A 28 -7.22 15.09 -2.35
C LEU A 28 -8.74 15.30 -2.30
N GLY A 29 -9.33 15.24 -1.09
CA GLY A 29 -10.78 15.19 -0.87
C GLY A 29 -11.27 13.75 -0.93
N ALA A 30 -12.08 13.33 0.06
CA ALA A 30 -12.62 11.97 0.20
C ALA A 30 -11.61 10.81 0.09
N THR A 31 -10.30 11.06 0.26
CA THR A 31 -9.21 10.08 0.05
C THR A 31 -8.42 9.79 1.34
N CYS A 32 -8.91 10.23 2.50
CA CYS A 32 -8.22 10.01 3.78
C CYS A 32 -8.05 8.52 4.13
N TYR A 33 -8.99 7.67 3.71
CA TYR A 33 -8.87 6.21 3.87
C TYR A 33 -7.75 5.63 3.01
N VAL A 34 -7.59 6.13 1.77
CA VAL A 34 -6.48 5.77 0.88
C VAL A 34 -5.15 6.15 1.53
N ASN A 35 -5.05 7.39 2.01
CA ASN A 35 -3.83 7.88 2.64
C ASN A 35 -3.45 7.03 3.86
N SER A 36 -4.43 6.68 4.69
CA SER A 36 -4.21 5.85 5.87
C SER A 36 -3.70 4.46 5.48
N MET A 37 -4.32 3.82 4.48
CA MET A 37 -3.91 2.50 4.00
C MET A 37 -2.51 2.53 3.36
N VAL A 38 -2.21 3.54 2.54
CA VAL A 38 -0.89 3.71 1.91
C VAL A 38 0.19 3.88 2.97
N GLN A 39 -0.06 4.65 4.03
CA GLN A 39 0.86 4.80 5.16
C GLN A 39 1.07 3.45 5.89
N CYS A 40 0.00 2.70 6.15
CA CYS A 40 0.09 1.37 6.76
C CYS A 40 0.94 0.40 5.92
N LEU A 41 0.70 0.36 4.60
CA LEU A 41 1.47 -0.47 3.67
C LEU A 41 2.93 -0.02 3.59
N PHE A 42 3.17 1.28 3.51
CA PHE A 42 4.51 1.85 3.48
C PHE A 42 5.30 1.46 4.74
N MET A 43 4.69 1.52 5.92
CA MET A 43 5.36 1.17 7.18
C MET A 43 5.71 -0.33 7.30
N ASN A 44 5.11 -1.20 6.49
CA ASN A 44 5.55 -2.58 6.37
C ASN A 44 6.85 -2.64 5.52
N LEU A 45 7.99 -2.84 6.19
CA LEU A 45 9.31 -2.86 5.53
C LEU A 45 9.44 -3.95 4.47
N SER A 46 8.85 -5.12 4.70
CA SER A 46 8.85 -6.24 3.75
C SER A 46 8.12 -5.83 2.47
N PHE A 47 6.93 -5.23 2.63
CA PHE A 47 6.11 -4.73 1.54
C PHE A 47 6.79 -3.58 0.78
N ARG A 48 7.35 -2.60 1.50
CA ARG A 48 8.06 -1.48 0.92
C ARG A 48 9.24 -1.93 0.06
N ARG A 49 10.03 -2.89 0.54
CA ARG A 49 11.14 -3.49 -0.23
C ARG A 49 10.63 -4.20 -1.48
N ALA A 50 9.60 -5.03 -1.34
CA ALA A 50 9.01 -5.73 -2.48
C ALA A 50 8.49 -4.77 -3.57
N VAL A 51 7.92 -3.62 -3.19
CA VAL A 51 7.52 -2.57 -4.13
C VAL A 51 8.73 -1.95 -4.83
N HIS A 52 9.77 -1.55 -4.10
CA HIS A 52 10.96 -0.94 -4.71
C HIS A 52 11.77 -1.90 -5.58
N GLU A 53 11.85 -3.18 -5.20
CA GLU A 53 12.56 -4.23 -5.95
C GLU A 53 11.72 -4.80 -7.10
N TRP A 54 10.45 -4.42 -7.21
CA TRP A 54 9.60 -4.92 -8.29
C TRP A 54 10.11 -4.42 -9.63
N GLU A 55 10.37 -5.37 -10.53
CA GLU A 55 10.61 -5.13 -11.94
C GLU A 55 9.88 -6.20 -12.76
N PRO A 56 9.36 -5.85 -13.95
CA PRO A 56 8.65 -6.80 -14.80
C PRO A 56 9.61 -7.88 -15.34
N LYS A 57 9.11 -9.11 -15.51
CA LYS A 57 9.84 -10.17 -16.21
C LYS A 57 10.05 -9.82 -17.68
N GLU A 58 11.28 -9.95 -18.18
CA GLU A 58 11.59 -9.76 -19.61
C GLU A 58 10.75 -10.65 -20.54
N THR A 59 10.40 -11.84 -20.08
CA THR A 59 9.65 -12.83 -20.86
C THR A 59 8.15 -12.56 -20.93
N GLN A 60 7.61 -11.60 -20.17
CA GLN A 60 6.18 -11.40 -20.03
C GLN A 60 5.77 -9.95 -20.30
N ARG A 61 4.87 -9.75 -21.26
CA ARG A 61 4.33 -8.43 -21.57
C ARG A 61 3.38 -7.99 -20.46
N VAL A 62 3.83 -7.06 -19.64
CA VAL A 62 2.97 -6.35 -18.67
C VAL A 62 2.23 -5.25 -19.41
N SER A 63 0.94 -5.08 -19.11
CA SER A 63 0.16 -3.96 -19.66
C SER A 63 0.82 -2.62 -19.27
N PRO A 64 0.91 -1.64 -20.17
CA PRO A 64 1.44 -0.30 -19.86
C PRO A 64 0.75 0.35 -18.66
N VAL A 65 -0.54 0.08 -18.46
CA VAL A 65 -1.33 0.60 -17.34
C VAL A 65 -0.84 0.02 -16.01
N LEU A 66 -0.64 -1.30 -15.92
CA LEU A 66 -0.15 -1.96 -14.70
C LEU A 66 1.27 -1.53 -14.35
N LEU A 67 2.11 -1.34 -15.38
CA LEU A 67 3.46 -0.83 -15.21
C LEU A 67 3.44 0.60 -14.65
N ALA A 68 2.62 1.48 -15.22
CA ALA A 68 2.47 2.86 -14.74
C ALA A 68 1.96 2.91 -13.30
N GLN A 69 0.99 2.05 -12.93
CA GLN A 69 0.46 1.94 -11.57
C GLN A 69 1.54 1.54 -10.55
N MET A 70 2.35 0.51 -10.85
CA MET A 70 3.43 0.10 -9.95
C MET A 70 4.52 1.17 -9.87
N GLN A 71 4.87 1.80 -10.99
CA GLN A 71 5.84 2.89 -10.99
C GLN A 71 5.36 4.12 -10.21
N ALA A 72 4.06 4.44 -10.28
CA ALA A 72 3.46 5.50 -9.46
C ALA A 72 3.57 5.18 -7.97
N LEU A 73 3.32 3.92 -7.59
CA LEU A 73 3.49 3.47 -6.21
C LEU A 73 4.96 3.51 -5.76
N GLN A 74 5.89 3.11 -6.62
CA GLN A 74 7.34 3.19 -6.36
C GLN A 74 7.79 4.64 -6.17
N ARG A 75 7.35 5.57 -7.03
CA ARG A 75 7.62 7.01 -6.89
C ARG A 75 7.07 7.55 -5.57
N LEU A 76 5.85 7.17 -5.23
CA LEU A 76 5.21 7.59 -3.99
C LEU A 76 6.02 7.12 -2.77
N PHE A 77 6.41 5.84 -2.72
CA PHE A 77 7.20 5.29 -1.63
C PHE A 77 8.62 5.88 -1.57
N ALA A 78 9.26 6.10 -2.71
CA ALA A 78 10.56 6.75 -2.78
C ALA A 78 10.48 8.19 -2.23
N HIS A 79 9.45 8.96 -2.58
CA HIS A 79 9.23 10.30 -2.06
C HIS A 79 8.92 10.29 -0.56
N MET A 80 8.14 9.33 -0.09
CA MET A 80 7.86 9.17 1.35
C MET A 80 9.12 8.78 2.16
N GLN A 81 10.08 8.10 1.54
CA GLN A 81 11.30 7.62 2.21
C GLN A 81 12.46 8.62 2.15
N LEU A 82 12.63 9.30 1.02
CA LEU A 82 13.80 10.15 0.73
C LEU A 82 13.43 11.64 0.60
N GLY A 83 12.14 11.95 0.49
CA GLY A 83 11.67 13.31 0.32
C GLY A 83 11.98 14.19 1.53
N ILE A 84 12.43 15.41 1.23
CA ILE A 84 12.65 16.46 2.24
C ILE A 84 11.32 17.08 2.68
N GLN A 85 10.28 16.93 1.84
CA GLN A 85 8.94 17.45 2.10
C GLN A 85 8.26 16.68 3.23
N SER A 86 7.47 17.40 4.03
CA SER A 86 6.66 16.81 5.09
C SER A 86 5.45 16.02 4.58
N TYR A 87 5.15 16.06 3.27
CA TYR A 87 4.07 15.30 2.66
C TYR A 87 4.36 14.93 1.19
N ALA A 88 3.76 13.83 0.75
CA ALA A 88 3.75 13.35 -0.64
C ALA A 88 2.36 13.55 -1.29
N ASP A 89 2.30 13.70 -2.60
CA ASP A 89 1.04 13.78 -3.34
C ASP A 89 0.68 12.39 -3.94
N PRO A 90 -0.38 11.71 -3.46
CA PRO A 90 -0.78 10.41 -3.97
C PRO A 90 -1.63 10.48 -5.24
N GLN A 91 -1.87 11.64 -5.84
CA GLN A 91 -2.87 11.81 -6.92
C GLN A 91 -2.63 10.89 -8.12
N GLU A 92 -1.38 10.75 -8.55
CA GLU A 92 -1.03 9.87 -9.66
C GLU A 92 -1.47 8.41 -9.40
N PHE A 93 -1.27 7.94 -8.17
CA PHE A 93 -1.66 6.60 -7.77
C PHE A 93 -3.18 6.50 -7.53
N ALA A 94 -3.77 7.46 -6.82
CA ALA A 94 -5.19 7.47 -6.49
C ALA A 94 -6.08 7.56 -7.73
N SER A 95 -5.71 8.35 -8.74
CA SER A 95 -6.47 8.48 -10.00
C SER A 95 -6.51 7.18 -10.81
N THR A 96 -5.60 6.25 -10.56
CA THR A 96 -5.61 4.94 -11.24
C THR A 96 -6.46 3.88 -10.52
N LEU A 97 -6.99 4.20 -9.34
CA LEU A 97 -7.79 3.31 -8.50
C LEU A 97 -9.18 3.95 -8.27
N GLU A 98 -10.14 3.66 -9.16
CA GLU A 98 -11.55 4.09 -9.04
C GLU A 98 -12.23 3.40 -7.84
N LEU A 99 -12.36 4.06 -6.67
CA LEU A 99 -12.70 3.31 -5.44
C LEU A 99 -13.66 3.95 -4.42
N ASN A 100 -14.37 3.05 -3.73
CA ASN A 100 -15.26 3.19 -2.56
C ASN A 100 -14.61 2.55 -1.29
N ASN A 101 -14.98 3.02 -0.09
CA ASN A 101 -14.16 2.93 1.13
C ASN A 101 -13.80 1.50 1.65
N VAL A 102 -14.77 0.58 1.75
CA VAL A 102 -14.54 -0.77 2.33
C VAL A 102 -14.03 -1.73 1.26
N GLU A 103 -14.51 -1.59 0.03
CA GLU A 103 -14.01 -2.36 -1.11
C GLU A 103 -12.58 -1.96 -1.48
N PHE A 104 -12.15 -0.73 -1.15
CA PHE A 104 -10.83 -0.21 -1.47
C PHE A 104 -9.70 -1.12 -0.99
N THR A 105 -9.67 -1.50 0.28
CA THR A 105 -8.55 -2.28 0.86
C THR A 105 -8.43 -3.63 0.17
N LYS A 106 -9.55 -4.32 -0.02
CA LYS A 106 -9.58 -5.62 -0.69
C LYS A 106 -9.23 -5.49 -2.17
N LEU A 107 -9.76 -4.48 -2.87
CA LEU A 107 -9.45 -4.25 -4.28
C LEU A 107 -7.97 -3.90 -4.46
N LEU A 108 -7.43 -3.02 -3.62
CA LEU A 108 -6.02 -2.63 -3.61
C LEU A 108 -5.12 -3.85 -3.40
N LEU A 109 -5.36 -4.64 -2.35
CA LEU A 109 -4.54 -5.83 -2.07
C LEU A 109 -4.63 -6.88 -3.19
N THR A 110 -5.83 -7.06 -3.76
CA THR A 110 -6.06 -7.96 -4.90
C THR A 110 -5.34 -7.47 -6.16
N HIS A 111 -5.40 -6.17 -6.42
CA HIS A 111 -4.74 -5.52 -7.55
C HIS A 111 -3.21 -5.59 -7.42
N LEU A 112 -2.68 -5.30 -6.23
CA LEU A 112 -1.26 -5.44 -5.93
C LEU A 112 -0.81 -6.90 -6.08
N GLN A 113 -1.57 -7.85 -5.56
CA GLN A 113 -1.31 -9.29 -5.74
C GLN A 113 -1.19 -9.64 -7.21
N TYR A 114 -2.13 -9.16 -8.04
CA TYR A 114 -2.09 -9.39 -9.48
C TYR A 114 -0.84 -8.82 -10.14
N ILE A 115 -0.45 -7.58 -9.80
CA ILE A 115 0.76 -6.95 -10.34
C ILE A 115 2.04 -7.67 -9.86
N PHE A 116 2.10 -8.12 -8.61
CA PHE A 116 3.28 -8.77 -8.06
C PHE A 116 3.65 -10.09 -8.76
N VAL A 117 2.68 -10.80 -9.34
CA VAL A 117 2.94 -12.02 -10.14
C VAL A 117 3.81 -11.74 -11.37
N TYR A 118 3.76 -10.53 -11.92
CA TYR A 118 4.61 -10.14 -13.05
C TYR A 118 6.05 -9.81 -12.67
N SER A 119 6.39 -9.81 -11.38
CA SER A 119 7.73 -9.48 -10.92
C SER A 119 8.76 -10.51 -11.36
N LYS A 120 9.98 -10.06 -11.68
CA LYS A 120 11.15 -10.93 -11.92
C LYS A 120 11.48 -11.82 -10.72
N HIS A 121 11.22 -11.32 -9.50
CA HIS A 121 11.50 -12.03 -8.27
C HIS A 121 10.32 -12.91 -7.84
N ARG A 122 10.54 -14.23 -7.76
CA ARG A 122 9.52 -15.20 -7.33
C ARG A 122 9.04 -14.97 -5.89
N ALA A 123 9.87 -14.36 -5.04
CA ALA A 123 9.51 -14.02 -3.66
C ALA A 123 8.34 -13.03 -3.58
N HIS A 124 8.13 -12.20 -4.62
CA HIS A 124 7.07 -11.20 -4.65
C HIS A 124 5.69 -11.81 -4.93
N TRP A 125 5.66 -12.95 -5.64
CA TRP A 125 4.43 -13.52 -6.21
C TRP A 125 3.36 -13.84 -5.17
N ASN A 126 3.79 -14.36 -4.03
CA ASN A 126 2.90 -14.72 -2.93
C ASN A 126 2.99 -13.72 -1.77
N HIS A 127 3.60 -12.55 -1.98
CA HIS A 127 3.91 -11.62 -0.90
C HIS A 127 2.65 -11.12 -0.17
N ILE A 128 1.61 -10.77 -0.93
CA ILE A 128 0.32 -10.36 -0.35
C ILE A 128 -0.30 -11.51 0.45
N ASP A 129 -0.26 -12.72 -0.08
CA ASP A 129 -0.83 -13.89 0.59
C ASP A 129 -0.07 -14.24 1.87
N SER A 130 1.27 -14.20 1.84
CA SER A 130 2.09 -14.53 3.00
C SER A 130 1.94 -13.52 4.14
N HIS A 131 1.60 -12.26 3.84
CA HIS A 131 1.53 -11.20 4.84
C HIS A 131 0.10 -10.89 5.31
N PHE A 132 -0.91 -11.07 4.45
CA PHE A 132 -2.27 -10.61 4.74
C PHE A 132 -3.33 -11.72 4.69
N ARG A 133 -3.06 -12.88 4.07
CA ARG A 133 -4.08 -13.93 3.95
C ARG A 133 -4.19 -14.75 5.22
N GLY A 134 -5.39 -14.81 5.78
CA GLY A 134 -5.82 -15.80 6.76
C GLY A 134 -6.71 -16.89 6.16
N SER A 135 -6.89 -17.98 6.91
CA SER A 135 -7.81 -19.08 6.57
C SER A 135 -8.85 -19.25 7.68
N MET A 136 -10.07 -19.61 7.29
CA MET A 136 -11.15 -19.91 8.22
C MET A 136 -11.99 -21.08 7.72
N HIS A 137 -12.67 -21.75 8.65
CA HIS A 137 -13.61 -22.82 8.37
C HIS A 137 -14.99 -22.43 8.92
N TYR A 138 -15.97 -22.32 8.03
CA TYR A 138 -17.37 -22.18 8.40
C TYR A 138 -17.94 -23.56 8.66
N VAL A 139 -18.37 -23.83 9.88
CA VAL A 139 -18.96 -25.12 10.25
C VAL A 139 -20.43 -24.92 10.56
N THR A 140 -21.29 -25.58 9.78
CA THR A 140 -22.75 -25.58 10.00
C THR A 140 -23.14 -26.91 10.60
N THR A 141 -23.79 -26.89 11.77
CA THR A 141 -24.28 -28.10 12.43
C THR A 141 -25.80 -28.04 12.52
N CYS A 142 -26.48 -29.08 12.05
CA CYS A 142 -27.93 -29.21 12.18
C CYS A 142 -28.31 -29.52 13.63
N GLY A 143 -29.13 -28.66 14.25
CA GLY A 143 -29.58 -28.87 15.64
C GLY A 143 -30.52 -30.06 15.86
N ARG A 144 -31.05 -30.69 14.81
CA ARG A 144 -31.97 -31.84 14.92
C ARG A 144 -31.28 -33.19 14.68
N CYS A 145 -30.44 -33.29 13.65
CA CYS A 145 -29.80 -34.56 13.27
C CYS A 145 -28.28 -34.60 13.49
N ASN A 146 -27.69 -33.52 14.03
CA ASN A 146 -26.25 -33.36 14.25
C ASN A 146 -25.37 -33.49 12.99
N ALA A 147 -25.96 -33.51 11.79
CA ALA A 147 -25.22 -33.46 10.54
C ALA A 147 -24.37 -32.17 10.49
N ARG A 148 -23.09 -32.32 10.16
CA ARG A 148 -22.11 -31.23 10.11
C ARG A 148 -21.63 -31.06 8.68
N SER A 149 -21.72 -29.84 8.15
CA SER A 149 -21.01 -29.43 6.94
C SER A 149 -19.94 -28.41 7.29
N SER A 150 -18.86 -28.39 6.52
CA SER A 150 -17.79 -27.42 6.69
C SER A 150 -17.37 -26.84 5.35
N ARG A 151 -17.08 -25.55 5.33
CA ARG A 151 -16.57 -24.83 4.16
C ARG A 151 -15.35 -24.03 4.55
N SER A 152 -14.22 -24.34 3.93
CA SER A 152 -12.98 -23.56 4.04
C SER A 152 -13.09 -22.29 3.20
N SER A 153 -12.62 -21.17 3.74
CA SER A 153 -12.52 -19.88 3.04
C SER A 153 -11.26 -19.14 3.48
N SER A 154 -10.77 -18.24 2.64
CA SER A 154 -9.68 -17.32 3.00
C SER A 154 -10.19 -15.90 3.19
N PHE A 155 -9.47 -15.09 3.94
CA PHE A 155 -9.78 -13.67 4.16
C PHE A 155 -8.49 -12.84 4.19
N PHE A 156 -8.61 -11.54 3.94
CA PHE A 156 -7.53 -10.56 4.11
C PHE A 156 -7.79 -9.58 5.27
N GLU A 157 -9.02 -9.57 5.77
CA GLU A 157 -9.46 -8.71 6.87
C GLU A 157 -10.44 -9.48 7.76
N LEU A 158 -10.46 -9.15 9.04
CA LEU A 158 -11.45 -9.64 10.00
C LEU A 158 -12.33 -8.45 10.42
N VAL A 159 -13.63 -8.56 10.18
CA VAL A 159 -14.60 -7.57 10.65
C VAL A 159 -15.06 -7.99 12.04
N CYS A 160 -14.68 -7.22 13.06
CA CYS A 160 -15.11 -7.44 14.42
C CYS A 160 -16.42 -6.68 14.70
N PRO A 161 -17.53 -7.34 15.05
CA PRO A 161 -18.76 -6.65 15.43
C PRO A 161 -18.58 -5.95 16.78
N TYR A 162 -18.86 -4.65 16.83
CA TYR A 162 -18.72 -3.81 18.03
C TYR A 162 -19.66 -4.20 19.18
N SER A 163 -20.69 -5.01 18.92
CA SER A 163 -21.64 -5.49 19.94
C SER A 163 -21.06 -6.50 20.93
N SER A 164 -19.82 -6.97 20.73
CA SER A 164 -19.19 -8.02 21.56
C SER A 164 -18.10 -7.51 22.52
N ILE A 165 -17.94 -6.20 22.71
CA ILE A 165 -16.88 -5.58 23.56
C ILE A 165 -17.39 -5.16 24.95
N PHE A 166 -18.71 -5.18 25.20
CA PHE A 166 -19.32 -4.85 26.50
C PHE A 166 -20.00 -6.06 27.17
N LEU A 167 -19.32 -7.20 27.22
CA LEU A 167 -19.71 -8.34 28.09
C LEU A 167 -18.51 -8.80 28.92
#